data_AF-A0A959WU71-F1
#
_entry.id   AF-A0A959WU71-F1
#
_cell.length_a   1.000
_cell.length_b   1.000
_cell.length_c   1.000
_cell.angle_alpha   90.00
_cell.angle_beta   90.00
_cell.angle_gamma   90.00
#
_symmetry.space_group_name_H-M   'P 1'
#
loop_
_entity.id
_entity.type
_entity.pdbx_description
1 polymer ?
#
loop_
_entity_poly.entity_id
_entity_poly.type
_entity_poly.pdbx_seq_one_letter_code
_entity_poly.pdbx_strand_id
1 'polypeptide(L)'
;MSTVPRPVTLLRISLPALAAGLLVLLIPPLATAGSKPKDGGYVQKPDRKGVYGYVATFDGKVTNGGASLIFKAKGGGKCKSDALAPYTFGKLTSVGALPSKPVRVKKGKFKLSDSSSQEGIKTTVSGKFKSKKVAKIKVTSKVKGCKAKGTFPKAKYTSGG
;
A
#
# COMPACT_ATOMS: atom_id res chain seq x y z
N MET A 1 -51.49 -15.19 -57.86
CA MET A 1 -51.02 -15.62 -56.52
C MET A 1 -51.22 -14.43 -55.59
N SER A 2 -52.35 -14.35 -54.87
CA SER A 2 -52.50 -14.79 -53.46
C SER A 2 -51.39 -14.18 -52.59
N THR A 3 -51.64 -13.23 -51.68
CA THR A 3 -52.47 -13.39 -50.47
C THR A 3 -53.02 -12.04 -49.97
N VAL A 4 -54.28 -12.03 -49.51
CA VAL A 4 -54.90 -10.96 -48.69
C VAL A 4 -54.58 -11.19 -47.18
N PRO A 5 -55.03 -10.35 -46.22
CA PRO A 5 -54.24 -9.55 -45.29
C PRO A 5 -54.27 -10.14 -43.86
N ARG A 6 -53.79 -9.40 -42.84
CA ARG A 6 -54.45 -9.26 -41.52
C ARG A 6 -53.78 -8.19 -40.63
N PRO A 7 -54.51 -7.62 -39.65
CA PRO A 7 -54.38 -6.24 -39.16
C PRO A 7 -53.97 -6.19 -37.67
N VAL A 8 -54.35 -5.11 -36.98
CA VAL A 8 -54.32 -4.84 -35.52
C VAL A 8 -52.91 -4.45 -35.00
N THR A 9 -52.66 -3.37 -34.26
CA THR A 9 -53.50 -2.59 -33.34
C THR A 9 -52.93 -1.18 -33.17
N LEU A 10 -53.84 -0.19 -33.14
CA LEU A 10 -53.64 1.19 -32.71
C LEU A 10 -53.31 1.29 -31.20
N LEU A 11 -52.39 2.18 -30.83
CA LEU A 11 -52.46 3.11 -29.67
C LEU A 11 -51.16 3.94 -29.70
N ARG A 12 -51.08 5.16 -30.26
CA ARG A 12 -51.64 6.46 -29.84
C ARG A 12 -51.30 6.86 -28.39
N ILE A 13 -50.76 8.09 -28.28
CA ILE A 13 -50.70 9.00 -27.10
C ILE A 13 -49.45 8.73 -26.22
N SER A 14 -48.52 9.64 -25.95
CA SER A 14 -48.49 11.11 -25.94
C SER A 14 -47.03 11.62 -25.96
N LEU A 15 -46.74 12.61 -26.80
CA LEU A 15 -45.78 13.69 -26.51
C LEU A 15 -46.43 14.63 -25.47
N PRO A 16 -45.75 15.65 -24.92
CA PRO A 16 -44.40 15.81 -24.38
C PRO A 16 -44.49 16.37 -22.93
N ALA A 17 -43.38 16.57 -22.19
CA ALA A 17 -43.21 17.74 -21.32
C ALA A 17 -41.91 17.70 -20.49
N LEU A 18 -41.13 18.76 -20.66
CA LEU A 18 -40.44 19.53 -19.63
C LEU A 18 -39.50 18.81 -18.64
N ALA A 19 -38.22 19.09 -18.87
CA ALA A 19 -37.40 19.88 -17.95
C ALA A 19 -37.36 19.45 -16.48
N ALA A 20 -36.27 18.79 -16.12
CA ALA A 20 -35.60 19.10 -14.86
C ALA A 20 -34.09 19.08 -15.14
N GLY A 21 -33.49 20.27 -15.05
CA GLY A 21 -32.06 20.44 -15.17
C GLY A 21 -31.35 19.58 -14.13
N LEU A 22 -30.61 18.58 -14.61
CA LEU A 22 -29.65 17.90 -13.78
C LEU A 22 -28.45 18.85 -13.66
N LEU A 23 -28.51 19.72 -12.65
CA LEU A 23 -27.33 20.29 -11.99
C LEU A 23 -26.48 19.09 -11.53
N VAL A 24 -25.67 18.56 -12.44
CA VAL A 24 -24.57 17.68 -12.08
C VAL A 24 -23.63 18.58 -11.29
N LEU A 25 -23.79 18.55 -9.97
CA LEU A 25 -22.82 19.02 -9.01
C LEU A 25 -21.45 18.60 -9.52
N LEU A 26 -20.68 19.59 -9.98
CA LEU A 26 -19.24 19.55 -10.01
C LEU A 26 -18.80 19.28 -8.58
N ILE A 27 -18.85 18.02 -8.16
CA ILE A 27 -18.09 17.53 -7.04
C ILE A 27 -16.67 17.55 -7.60
N PRO A 28 -15.80 18.52 -7.23
CA PRO A 28 -14.40 18.38 -7.58
C PRO A 28 -13.99 17.01 -7.03
N PRO A 29 -13.43 16.10 -7.84
CA PRO A 29 -12.96 14.83 -7.34
C PRO A 29 -12.06 15.17 -6.17
N LEU A 30 -12.39 14.68 -4.96
CA LEU A 30 -11.65 14.91 -3.73
C LEU A 30 -10.18 14.80 -4.11
N ALA A 31 -9.52 15.94 -4.25
CA ALA A 31 -8.20 15.97 -4.82
C ALA A 31 -7.37 15.19 -3.81
N THR A 32 -7.06 13.94 -4.14
CA THR A 32 -6.06 13.16 -3.44
C THR A 32 -4.73 13.73 -3.89
N ALA A 33 -4.53 15.01 -3.59
CA ALA A 33 -3.25 15.66 -3.52
C ALA A 33 -2.40 14.71 -2.71
N GLY A 34 -1.49 14.01 -3.40
CA GLY A 34 -0.56 13.11 -2.77
C GLY A 34 0.14 13.92 -1.72
N SER A 35 -0.22 13.73 -0.46
CA SER A 35 0.22 14.62 0.61
C SER A 35 1.73 14.46 0.69
N LYS A 36 2.48 15.55 0.52
CA LYS A 36 3.90 15.55 0.89
C LYS A 36 3.94 15.03 2.33
N PRO A 37 4.68 13.94 2.62
CA PRO A 37 4.79 13.47 3.99
C PRO A 37 5.47 14.54 4.84
N LYS A 38 5.19 14.53 6.14
CA LYS A 38 5.99 15.27 7.12
C LYS A 38 7.35 14.61 7.24
N ASP A 39 8.34 15.40 7.63
CA ASP A 39 9.65 14.87 7.96
C ASP A 39 9.59 14.21 9.34
N GLY A 40 10.22 13.04 9.47
CA GLY A 40 10.18 12.21 10.67
C GLY A 40 9.77 10.75 10.40
N GLY A 41 9.31 10.08 11.45
CA GLY A 41 8.97 8.66 11.41
C GLY A 41 7.47 8.41 11.19
N TYR A 42 7.15 7.36 10.45
CA TYR A 42 5.81 6.78 10.40
C TYR A 42 5.88 5.35 10.91
N VAL A 43 5.31 5.09 12.07
CA VAL A 43 5.42 3.81 12.76
C VAL A 43 4.03 3.25 13.03
N GLN A 44 3.81 1.98 12.72
CA GLN A 44 2.66 1.26 13.25
C GLN A 44 3.07 0.60 14.56
N LYS A 45 2.27 0.80 15.62
CA LYS A 45 2.48 0.09 16.89
C LYS A 45 2.55 -1.43 16.65
N PRO A 46 3.43 -2.16 17.36
CA PRO A 46 3.51 -3.60 17.24
C PRO A 46 2.16 -4.25 17.56
N ASP A 47 1.83 -5.31 16.82
CA ASP A 47 0.68 -6.15 17.14
C ASP A 47 0.99 -7.09 18.34
N ARG A 48 0.02 -7.94 18.73
CA ARG A 48 0.22 -8.93 19.81
C ARG A 48 1.37 -9.92 19.55
N LYS A 49 1.86 -10.01 18.32
CA LYS A 49 2.98 -10.88 17.91
C LYS A 49 4.30 -10.10 17.84
N GLY A 50 4.31 -8.82 18.21
CA GLY A 50 5.47 -7.92 18.12
C GLY A 50 5.79 -7.46 16.68
N VAL A 51 4.92 -7.75 15.71
CA VAL A 51 5.12 -7.37 14.31
C VAL A 51 4.80 -5.89 14.15
N TYR A 52 5.78 -5.11 13.73
CA TYR A 52 5.64 -3.67 13.47
C TYR A 52 6.33 -3.29 12.16
N GLY A 53 6.00 -2.11 11.64
CA GLY A 53 6.57 -1.59 10.40
C GLY A 53 6.74 -0.08 10.48
N TYR A 54 7.76 0.41 9.80
CA TYR A 54 8.11 1.83 9.80
C TYR A 54 8.65 2.31 8.46
N VAL A 55 8.56 3.62 8.24
CA VAL A 55 9.33 4.36 7.23
C VAL A 55 9.76 5.70 7.80
N ALA A 56 10.95 6.17 7.44
CA ALA A 56 11.40 7.53 7.74
C ALA A 56 11.36 8.39 6.48
N THR A 57 11.03 9.67 6.68
CA THR A 57 10.96 10.66 5.62
C THR A 57 11.72 11.92 5.97
N PHE A 58 12.33 12.52 4.96
CA PHE A 58 13.01 13.81 5.05
C PHE A 58 12.88 14.54 3.71
N ASP A 59 12.55 15.83 3.76
CA ASP A 59 12.23 16.68 2.60
C ASP A 59 11.28 16.00 1.59
N GLY A 60 10.21 15.37 2.08
CA GLY A 60 9.23 14.70 1.21
C GLY A 60 9.76 13.47 0.45
N LYS A 61 10.95 12.97 0.81
CA LYS A 61 11.54 11.72 0.30
C LYS A 61 11.54 10.68 1.41
N VAL A 62 11.48 9.40 1.04
CA VAL A 62 11.62 8.29 1.99
C VAL A 62 13.11 7.92 2.05
N THR A 63 13.69 7.97 3.24
CA THR A 63 15.13 7.75 3.46
C THR A 63 15.42 6.31 3.84
N ASN A 64 14.56 5.67 4.61
CA ASN A 64 14.64 4.25 4.94
C ASN A 64 13.25 3.67 5.28
N GLY A 65 13.21 2.36 5.49
CA GLY A 65 12.04 1.70 6.05
C GLY A 65 12.31 0.25 6.38
N GLY A 66 11.41 -0.37 7.13
CA GLY A 66 11.58 -1.73 7.56
C GLY A 66 10.40 -2.28 8.34
N ALA A 67 10.57 -3.49 8.85
CA ALA A 67 9.62 -4.16 9.72
C ALA A 67 10.31 -5.25 10.54
N SER A 68 9.67 -5.60 11.65
CA SER A 68 9.93 -6.86 12.34
C SER A 68 8.89 -7.88 11.90
N LEU A 69 9.31 -8.99 11.29
CA LEU A 69 8.43 -9.96 10.64
C LEU A 69 8.73 -11.40 11.06
N ILE A 70 7.72 -12.26 10.99
CA ILE A 70 7.88 -13.70 11.16
C ILE A 70 8.09 -14.35 9.79
N PHE A 71 9.27 -14.92 9.56
CA PHE A 71 9.56 -15.68 8.34
C PHE A 71 8.94 -17.07 8.37
N LYS A 72 8.40 -17.48 7.22
CA LYS A 72 7.90 -18.84 6.99
C LYS A 72 8.62 -19.47 5.80
N ALA A 73 8.84 -20.77 5.86
CA ALA A 73 9.31 -21.52 4.70
C ALA A 73 8.25 -21.49 3.58
N LYS A 74 8.67 -21.70 2.32
CA LYS A 74 7.76 -21.72 1.15
C LYS A 74 6.62 -22.73 1.31
N GLY A 75 6.89 -23.91 1.89
CA GLY A 75 5.92 -24.98 2.15
C GLY A 75 5.12 -24.82 3.44
N GLY A 76 5.22 -23.68 4.14
CA GLY A 76 4.68 -23.55 5.49
C GLY A 76 5.65 -24.03 6.56
N GLY A 77 5.37 -23.73 7.83
CA GLY A 77 6.26 -24.05 8.94
C GLY A 77 7.37 -23.01 9.20
N LYS A 78 8.27 -23.37 10.12
CA LYS A 78 9.38 -22.51 10.57
C LYS A 78 10.38 -22.34 9.44
N CYS A 79 10.78 -21.10 9.18
CA CYS A 79 11.92 -20.84 8.31
C CYS A 79 13.23 -21.22 9.04
N LYS A 80 14.12 -21.94 8.36
CA LYS A 80 15.51 -22.16 8.78
C LYS A 80 16.41 -21.56 7.72
N SER A 81 17.07 -20.46 8.02
CA SER A 81 18.06 -19.83 7.15
C SER A 81 19.06 -19.09 8.01
N ASP A 82 20.34 -19.43 7.89
CA ASP A 82 21.41 -18.85 8.71
C ASP A 82 21.55 -17.34 8.49
N ALA A 83 21.22 -16.87 7.27
CA ALA A 83 21.17 -15.44 6.95
C ALA A 83 20.15 -14.65 7.80
N LEU A 84 19.13 -15.30 8.38
CA LEU A 84 18.17 -14.63 9.27
C LEU A 84 18.63 -14.58 10.73
N ALA A 85 19.52 -15.49 11.15
CA ALA A 85 19.88 -15.66 12.56
C ALA A 85 20.42 -14.37 13.21
N PRO A 86 21.30 -13.58 12.57
CA PRO A 86 21.82 -12.33 13.14
C PRO A 86 20.76 -11.25 13.37
N TYR A 87 19.61 -11.36 12.70
CA TYR A 87 18.54 -10.35 12.73
C TYR A 87 17.28 -10.86 13.45
N THR A 88 17.33 -12.07 14.02
CA THR A 88 16.17 -12.73 14.63
C THR A 88 16.22 -12.69 16.15
N PHE A 89 15.19 -12.10 16.76
CA PHE A 89 14.95 -12.08 18.20
C PHE A 89 13.72 -12.94 18.50
N GLY A 90 13.94 -14.13 19.07
CA GLY A 90 12.89 -15.12 19.27
C GLY A 90 12.31 -15.61 17.94
N LYS A 91 11.06 -15.21 17.63
CA LYS A 91 10.37 -15.58 16.37
C LYS A 91 10.35 -14.46 15.33
N LEU A 92 10.87 -13.29 15.68
CA LEU A 92 10.78 -12.07 14.90
C LEU A 92 12.13 -11.74 14.27
N THR A 93 12.15 -11.51 12.97
CA THR A 93 13.33 -11.06 12.24
C THR A 93 13.14 -9.61 11.82
N SER A 94 14.09 -8.76 12.21
CA SER A 94 14.15 -7.35 11.79
C SER A 94 14.73 -7.24 10.39
N VAL A 95 13.94 -6.67 9.48
CA VAL A 95 14.34 -6.45 8.08
C VAL A 95 14.13 -5.01 7.67
N GLY A 96 15.03 -4.51 6.82
CA GLY A 96 15.02 -3.13 6.36
C GLY A 96 15.31 -3.02 4.86
N ALA A 97 14.96 -1.86 4.30
CA ALA A 97 15.46 -1.41 3.02
C ALA A 97 16.04 0.00 3.22
N LEU A 98 17.34 0.12 3.01
CA LEU A 98 18.07 1.37 3.03
C LEU A 98 18.55 1.65 1.59
N PRO A 99 17.82 2.47 0.80
CA PRO A 99 18.24 2.80 -0.55
C PRO A 99 19.51 3.66 -0.53
N SER A 100 20.37 3.52 -1.54
CA SER A 100 21.58 4.35 -1.70
C SER A 100 21.29 5.84 -1.85
N LYS A 101 20.07 6.21 -2.28
CA LYS A 101 19.58 7.58 -2.35
C LYS A 101 18.14 7.65 -1.84
N PRO A 102 17.73 8.73 -1.14
CA PRO A 102 16.35 8.91 -0.71
C PRO A 102 15.36 8.86 -1.89
N VAL A 103 14.26 8.13 -1.72
CA VAL A 103 13.28 7.90 -2.77
C VAL A 103 12.19 8.96 -2.72
N ARG A 104 12.02 9.72 -3.80
CA ARG A 104 10.96 10.74 -3.90
C ARG A 104 9.58 10.09 -3.86
N VAL A 105 8.68 10.65 -3.05
CA VAL A 105 7.28 10.25 -3.02
C VAL A 105 6.56 10.76 -4.26
N LYS A 106 6.05 9.86 -5.10
CA LYS A 106 5.29 10.20 -6.31
C LYS A 106 3.80 9.90 -6.09
N LYS A 107 2.94 10.92 -6.20
CA LYS A 107 1.48 10.80 -5.97
C LYS A 107 1.15 10.14 -4.61
N GLY A 108 1.91 10.50 -3.57
CA GLY A 108 1.79 9.93 -2.23
C GLY A 108 2.27 8.48 -2.10
N LYS A 109 2.87 7.87 -3.13
CA LYS A 109 3.37 6.48 -3.12
C LYS A 109 4.90 6.45 -3.11
N PHE A 110 5.44 5.38 -2.55
CA PHE A 110 6.88 5.11 -2.53
C PHE A 110 7.16 3.61 -2.62
N LYS A 111 8.38 3.28 -3.03
CA LYS A 111 8.92 1.92 -3.04
C LYS A 111 10.42 2.00 -2.80
N LEU A 112 10.87 1.38 -1.72
CA LEU A 112 12.26 1.10 -1.40
C LEU A 112 12.53 -0.35 -1.78
N SER A 113 13.53 -0.55 -2.61
CA SER A 113 14.18 -1.83 -2.80
C SER A 113 15.55 -1.76 -2.15
N ASP A 114 15.95 -2.85 -1.53
CA ASP A 114 17.26 -2.97 -0.88
C ASP A 114 18.41 -2.61 -1.82
N SER A 115 19.47 -2.02 -1.25
CA SER A 115 20.73 -1.83 -1.94
C SER A 115 21.95 -2.43 -1.24
N SER A 116 21.91 -2.92 0.02
CA SER A 116 23.12 -3.56 0.62
C SER A 116 23.08 -3.98 2.11
N SER A 117 22.02 -3.77 2.90
CA SER A 117 22.20 -3.80 4.37
C SER A 117 22.13 -5.18 5.06
N GLN A 118 21.57 -6.21 4.43
CA GLN A 118 21.40 -7.54 5.05
C GLN A 118 21.70 -8.64 4.05
N GLU A 119 22.86 -9.29 4.19
CA GLU A 119 23.37 -10.26 3.21
C GLU A 119 22.37 -11.41 2.98
N GLY A 120 22.04 -11.68 1.71
CA GLY A 120 21.12 -12.75 1.32
C GLY A 120 19.63 -12.48 1.58
N ILE A 121 19.25 -11.39 2.26
CA ILE A 121 17.86 -11.02 2.53
C ILE A 121 17.41 -9.92 1.56
N LYS A 122 16.48 -10.24 0.65
CA LYS A 122 15.89 -9.26 -0.26
C LYS A 122 14.63 -8.66 0.34
N THR A 123 14.71 -7.41 0.79
CA THR A 123 13.57 -6.69 1.36
C THR A 123 13.06 -5.60 0.42
N THR A 124 11.73 -5.51 0.28
CA THR A 124 11.05 -4.43 -0.43
C THR A 124 10.04 -3.79 0.52
N VAL A 125 10.19 -2.49 0.73
CA VAL A 125 9.28 -1.67 1.53
C VAL A 125 8.53 -0.76 0.57
N SER A 126 7.22 -0.91 0.47
CA SER A 126 6.38 -0.08 -0.39
C SER A 126 5.23 0.51 0.39
N GLY A 127 4.69 1.63 -0.05
CA GLY A 127 3.59 2.22 0.68
C GLY A 127 2.90 3.39 -0.01
N LYS A 128 1.89 3.90 0.68
CA LYS A 128 1.13 5.07 0.30
C LYS A 128 0.84 5.93 1.53
N PHE A 129 1.21 7.20 1.49
CA PHE A 129 0.75 8.22 2.41
C PHE A 129 -0.74 8.47 2.15
N LYS A 130 -1.55 8.17 3.17
CA LYS A 130 -3.00 8.39 3.16
C LYS A 130 -3.33 9.83 3.55
N SER A 131 -2.50 10.41 4.39
CA SER A 131 -2.50 11.83 4.76
C SER A 131 -1.10 12.25 5.18
N LYS A 132 -0.90 13.53 5.49
CA LYS A 132 0.36 14.04 6.07
C LYS A 132 0.77 13.34 7.37
N LYS A 133 -0.15 12.71 8.10
CA LYS A 133 0.11 12.06 9.40
C LYS A 133 -0.05 10.52 9.40
N VAL A 134 -0.43 9.92 8.27
CA VAL A 134 -0.73 8.47 8.21
C VAL A 134 -0.20 7.86 6.91
N ALA A 135 0.51 6.75 7.04
CA ALA A 135 0.99 5.94 5.93
C ALA A 135 0.46 4.49 6.02
N LYS A 136 0.22 3.89 4.86
CA LYS A 136 0.08 2.44 4.70
C LYS A 136 1.40 1.89 4.19
N ILE A 137 2.01 0.97 4.94
CA ILE A 137 3.29 0.35 4.62
C ILE A 137 3.06 -1.13 4.31
N LYS A 138 3.76 -1.65 3.32
CA LYS A 138 3.81 -3.06 2.95
C LYS A 138 5.26 -3.46 2.86
N VAL A 139 5.67 -4.43 3.66
CA VAL A 139 7.01 -5.01 3.63
C VAL A 139 6.91 -6.43 3.12
N THR A 140 7.72 -6.76 2.13
CA THR A 140 7.93 -8.13 1.68
C THR A 140 9.41 -8.41 1.76
N SER A 141 9.77 -9.52 2.41
CA SER A 141 11.15 -9.96 2.50
C SER A 141 11.28 -11.42 2.10
N LYS A 142 12.37 -11.75 1.43
CA LYS A 142 12.68 -13.10 0.92
C LYS A 142 14.14 -13.41 1.17
N VAL A 143 14.39 -14.63 1.61
CA VAL A 143 15.72 -15.22 1.79
C VAL A 143 15.61 -16.71 1.42
N LYS A 144 16.69 -17.39 1.04
CA LYS A 144 16.72 -18.79 0.57
C LYS A 144 15.59 -19.67 1.15
N GLY A 145 14.58 -20.02 0.34
CA GLY A 145 13.47 -20.89 0.75
C GLY A 145 12.42 -20.29 1.70
N CYS A 146 12.59 -19.05 2.15
CA CYS A 146 11.73 -18.37 3.12
C CYS A 146 11.15 -17.05 2.61
N LYS A 147 9.98 -16.71 3.14
CA LYS A 147 9.26 -15.47 2.83
C LYS A 147 8.61 -14.89 4.08
N ALA A 148 8.60 -13.58 4.15
CA ALA A 148 7.83 -12.81 5.12
C ALA A 148 7.08 -11.69 4.42
N LYS A 149 5.87 -11.41 4.89
CA LYS A 149 5.04 -10.29 4.41
C LYS A 149 4.37 -9.62 5.60
N GLY A 150 4.46 -8.30 5.66
CA GLY A 150 3.75 -7.46 6.63
C GLY A 150 2.97 -6.36 5.91
N THR A 151 1.73 -6.13 6.32
CA THR A 151 0.95 -4.97 5.88
C THR A 151 0.54 -4.16 7.11
N PHE A 152 0.97 -2.91 7.13
CA PHE A 152 0.80 -1.97 8.22
C PHE A 152 -0.12 -0.84 7.75
N PRO A 153 -1.45 -0.99 7.85
CA PRO A 153 -2.40 -0.05 7.27
C PRO A 153 -2.47 1.31 7.99
N LYS A 154 -1.98 1.41 9.23
CA LYS A 154 -2.13 2.59 10.09
C LYS A 154 -0.79 2.97 10.76
N ALA A 155 0.26 3.16 9.97
CA ALA A 155 1.50 3.74 10.48
C ALA A 155 1.28 5.24 10.72
N LYS A 156 1.33 5.64 12.00
CA LYS A 156 1.08 7.02 12.41
C LYS A 156 2.39 7.79 12.42
N TYR A 157 2.30 9.06 12.06
CA TYR A 157 3.40 9.99 12.24
C TYR A 157 3.79 10.06 13.71
N THR A 158 5.05 9.79 13.98
CA THR A 158 5.73 10.01 15.25
C THR A 158 6.75 11.10 14.96
N SER A 159 6.56 12.27 15.57
CA SER A 159 7.62 13.28 15.59
C SER A 159 8.87 12.63 16.15
N GLY A 160 9.96 12.68 15.40
CA GLY A 160 11.25 12.20 15.85
C GLY A 160 12.28 13.25 15.48
N GLY A 161 12.83 13.90 16.52
CA GLY A 161 14.02 14.76 16.48
C GLY A 161 13.82 16.08 15.79
#